data_AF-A0AA97A3A8-F1
#
_entry.id   AF-A0AA97A3A8-F1
#
_cell.length_a   1.000
_cell.length_b   1.000
_cell.length_c   1.000
_cell.angle_alpha   90.00
_cell.angle_beta   90.00
_cell.angle_gamma   90.00
#
_symmetry.space_group_name_H-M   'P 1'
#
loop_
_entity.id
_entity.type
_entity.pdbx_description
1 polymer ?
#
loop_
_entity_poly.entity_id
_entity_poly.type
_entity_poly.pdbx_seq_one_letter_code
_entity_poly.pdbx_strand_id
1 'polypeptide(L)'
;MDKTKLKAEIKVYKGIASTDTTQDELINLAIDESIERILAKINDYSETDILSIPESLTFVVRDVAIKRYNRLNSEGAKADSEEGRSFNWDSYLDEYDTTLRRVALGRRQTGRGVARFF
;
A
#
# COMPACT_ATOMS: atom_id res chain seq x y z
N MET A 1 -9.65 8.76 -3.71
CA MET A 1 -8.75 8.54 -2.55
C MET A 1 -8.24 9.86 -2.02
N ASP A 2 -8.50 10.13 -0.76
CA ASP A 2 -8.09 11.38 -0.10
C ASP A 2 -6.73 11.21 0.60
N LYS A 3 -5.67 11.77 0.00
CA LYS A 3 -4.30 11.72 0.56
C LYS A 3 -4.19 12.47 1.90
N THR A 4 -4.99 13.52 2.11
CA THR A 4 -4.93 14.33 3.33
C THR A 4 -5.46 13.55 4.52
N LYS A 5 -6.57 12.82 4.31
CA LYS A 5 -7.12 11.87 5.29
C LYS A 5 -6.14 10.75 5.58
N LEU A 6 -5.50 10.20 4.55
CA LEU A 6 -4.54 9.10 4.70
C LEU A 6 -3.30 9.53 5.51
N LYS A 7 -2.77 10.74 5.26
CA LYS A 7 -1.72 11.34 6.09
C LYS A 7 -2.15 11.47 7.55
N ALA A 8 -3.34 11.98 7.81
CA ALA A 8 -3.86 12.15 9.16
C ALA A 8 -3.98 10.80 9.89
N GLU A 9 -4.48 9.77 9.21
CA GLU A 9 -4.54 8.41 9.75
C GLU A 9 -3.14 7.87 10.07
N ILE A 10 -2.16 8.02 9.17
CA ILE A 10 -0.77 7.58 9.42
C ILE A 10 -0.17 8.28 10.63
N LYS A 11 -0.39 9.59 10.80
CA LYS A 11 0.07 10.32 12.00
C LYS A 11 -0.51 9.71 13.28
N VAL A 12 -1.80 9.39 13.28
CA VAL A 12 -2.47 8.72 14.42
C VAL A 12 -1.82 7.36 14.70
N TYR A 13 -1.59 6.52 13.68
CA TYR A 13 -0.92 5.23 13.84
C TYR A 13 0.51 5.35 14.39
N LYS A 14 1.20 6.44 14.09
CA LYS A 14 2.57 6.70 14.55
C LYS A 14 2.66 7.44 15.88
N GLY A 15 1.53 7.89 16.43
CA GLY A 15 1.52 8.72 17.63
C GLY A 15 2.12 10.12 17.41
N ILE A 16 2.13 10.61 16.17
CA ILE A 16 2.61 11.95 15.81
C ILE A 16 1.46 12.94 16.02
N ALA A 17 1.73 14.05 16.69
CA ALA A 17 0.72 15.10 16.90
C ALA A 17 0.24 15.66 15.56
N SER A 18 -1.04 16.00 15.45
CA SER A 18 -1.60 16.57 14.20
C SER A 18 -0.94 17.89 13.80
N THR A 19 -0.46 18.66 14.79
CA THR A 19 0.27 19.92 14.63
C THR A 19 1.74 19.75 14.27
N ASP A 20 2.30 18.55 14.44
CA ASP A 20 3.68 18.26 14.07
C ASP A 20 3.76 18.05 12.56
N THR A 21 4.51 18.92 11.88
CA THR A 21 4.71 18.91 10.43
C THR A 21 6.10 18.41 10.02
N THR A 22 6.96 18.07 10.99
CA THR A 22 8.37 17.73 10.72
C THR A 22 8.52 16.46 9.88
N GLN A 23 7.55 15.56 9.96
CA GLN A 23 7.54 14.28 9.27
C GLN A 23 6.58 14.25 8.07
N ASP A 24 5.91 15.37 7.76
CA ASP A 24 4.86 15.39 6.73
C ASP A 24 5.41 15.08 5.34
N GLU A 25 6.61 15.59 5.02
CA GLU A 25 7.28 15.31 3.75
C GLU A 25 7.61 13.82 3.60
N LEU A 26 8.16 13.19 4.64
CA LEU A 26 8.47 11.77 4.65
C LEU A 26 7.22 10.90 4.58
N ILE A 27 6.14 11.29 5.27
CA ILE A 27 4.86 10.58 5.20
C ILE A 27 4.27 10.70 3.78
N ASN A 28 4.29 11.89 3.18
CA ASN A 28 3.80 12.09 1.82
C ASN A 28 4.59 11.26 0.80
N LEU A 29 5.92 11.25 0.91
CA LEU A 29 6.77 10.44 0.05
C LEU A 29 6.46 8.94 0.19
N ALA A 30 6.31 8.46 1.43
CA ALA A 30 5.94 7.07 1.69
C ALA A 30 4.56 6.71 1.09
N ILE A 31 3.59 7.63 1.12
CA ILE A 31 2.27 7.44 0.52
C ILE A 31 2.39 7.37 -1.01
N ASP A 32 3.10 8.32 -1.63
CA ASP A 32 3.20 8.42 -3.08
C ASP A 32 3.92 7.20 -3.68
N GLU A 33 5.05 6.79 -3.10
CA GLU A 33 5.75 5.57 -3.52
C GLU A 33 4.90 4.30 -3.33
N SER A 34 4.09 4.26 -2.26
CA SER A 34 3.20 3.12 -2.01
C SER A 34 2.10 3.04 -3.08
N ILE A 35 1.55 4.19 -3.49
CA ILE A 35 0.56 4.25 -4.56
C ILE A 35 1.16 3.78 -5.88
N GLU A 36 2.31 4.32 -6.28
CA GLU A 36 2.97 3.96 -7.55
C GLU A 36 3.26 2.46 -7.64
N ARG A 37 3.72 1.86 -6.54
CA ARG A 37 4.04 0.43 -6.51
C ARG A 37 2.81 -0.46 -6.49
N ILE A 38 1.77 -0.08 -5.76
CA ILE A 38 0.50 -0.80 -5.78
C ILE A 38 -0.10 -0.74 -7.20
N LEU A 39 -0.01 0.41 -7.87
CA LEU A 39 -0.43 0.56 -9.27
C LEU A 39 0.40 -0.35 -10.19
N ALA A 40 1.73 -0.33 -10.07
CA ALA A 40 2.60 -1.22 -10.85
C ALA A 40 2.23 -2.70 -10.66
N LYS A 41 2.04 -3.14 -9.41
CA LYS A 41 1.67 -4.52 -9.08
C LYS A 41 0.27 -4.90 -9.59
N ILE A 42 -0.68 -3.97 -9.54
CA ILE A 42 -2.01 -4.18 -10.11
C ILE A 42 -1.93 -4.32 -11.64
N ASN A 43 -1.09 -3.50 -12.30
CA ASN A 43 -0.87 -3.55 -13.73
C ASN A 43 -0.14 -4.83 -14.17
N ASP A 44 0.73 -5.42 -13.34
CA ASP A 44 1.31 -6.74 -13.61
C ASP A 44 0.24 -7.84 -13.78
N TYR A 45 -0.92 -7.67 -13.12
CA TYR A 45 -2.03 -8.62 -13.16
C TYR A 45 -3.16 -8.23 -14.12
N SER A 46 -3.16 -7.01 -14.64
CA SER A 46 -4.22 -6.49 -15.49
C SER A 46 -3.79 -6.52 -16.95
N GLU A 47 -4.74 -6.80 -17.85
CA GLU A 47 -4.52 -6.66 -19.29
C GLU A 47 -4.61 -5.20 -19.75
N THR A 48 -5.04 -4.30 -18.86
CA THR A 48 -5.27 -2.87 -19.13
C THR A 48 -4.56 -2.01 -18.10
N ASP A 49 -4.04 -0.85 -18.52
CA ASP A 49 -3.41 0.10 -17.62
C ASP A 49 -4.43 0.70 -16.63
N ILE A 50 -4.33 0.29 -15.36
CA ILE A 50 -5.10 0.86 -14.26
C ILE A 50 -4.37 2.11 -13.79
N LEU A 51 -4.99 3.27 -13.97
CA LEU A 51 -4.43 4.59 -13.64
C LEU A 51 -4.75 5.04 -12.20
N SER A 52 -5.66 4.35 -11.51
CA SER A 52 -6.10 4.76 -10.17
C SER A 52 -6.45 3.58 -9.28
N ILE A 53 -6.02 3.64 -8.02
CA ILE A 53 -6.35 2.66 -6.99
C ILE A 53 -7.80 2.90 -6.50
N PRO A 54 -8.67 1.88 -6.51
CA PRO A 54 -10.01 1.98 -5.94
C PRO A 54 -10.00 2.32 -4.45
N GLU A 55 -11.02 3.05 -3.96
CA GLU A 55 -11.11 3.42 -2.54
C GLU A 55 -11.19 2.23 -1.59
N SER A 56 -11.66 1.07 -2.07
CA SER A 56 -11.64 -0.17 -1.29
C SER A 56 -10.24 -0.65 -0.94
N LEU A 57 -9.19 -0.20 -1.64
CA LEU A 57 -7.79 -0.53 -1.35
C LEU A 57 -7.07 0.58 -0.53
N THR A 58 -7.78 1.60 -0.07
CA THR A 58 -7.18 2.70 0.73
C THR A 58 -6.46 2.17 1.97
N PHE A 59 -6.99 1.11 2.59
CA PHE A 59 -6.35 0.47 3.75
C PHE A 59 -5.01 -0.18 3.39
N VAL A 60 -4.88 -0.77 2.20
CA VAL A 60 -3.63 -1.37 1.71
C VAL A 60 -2.58 -0.29 1.52
N VAL A 61 -2.95 0.83 0.88
CA VAL A 61 -2.05 1.97 0.71
C VAL A 61 -1.56 2.48 2.06
N ARG A 62 -2.46 2.63 3.04
CA ARG A 62 -2.12 3.07 4.38
C ARG A 62 -1.14 2.13 5.09
N ASP A 63 -1.40 0.83 5.08
CA ASP A 63 -0.58 -0.15 5.79
C ASP A 63 0.84 -0.23 5.17
N VAL A 64 0.92 -0.25 3.84
CA VAL A 64 2.20 -0.23 3.11
C VAL A 64 2.95 1.07 3.36
N ALA A 65 2.26 2.22 3.37
CA ALA A 65 2.85 3.52 3.66
C ALA A 65 3.39 3.60 5.11
N ILE A 66 2.72 3.00 6.09
CA ILE A 66 3.22 2.91 7.48
C ILE A 66 4.50 2.08 7.55
N LYS A 67 4.51 0.90 6.90
CA LYS A 67 5.70 0.03 6.83
C LYS A 67 6.88 0.76 6.18
N ARG A 68 6.63 1.48 5.08
CA ARG A 68 7.58 2.35 4.39
C ARG A 68 8.14 3.45 5.27
N TYR A 69 7.25 4.22 5.89
CA TYR A 69 7.64 5.32 6.78
C TYR A 69 8.51 4.82 7.93
N ASN A 70 8.16 3.69 8.55
CA ASN A 70 8.98 3.08 9.60
C ASN A 70 10.39 2.71 9.12
N ARG A 71 10.50 2.24 7.87
CA ARG A 71 11.77 1.89 7.25
C ARG A 71 12.58 3.14 6.89
N LEU A 72 12.00 4.12 6.20
CA LEU A 72 12.67 5.38 5.84
C LEU A 72 13.17 6.10 7.09
N ASN A 73 12.34 6.15 8.14
CA ASN A 73 12.71 6.73 9.42
C ASN A 73 13.82 5.91 10.12
N SER A 74 13.82 4.58 9.98
CA SER A 74 14.91 3.73 10.47
C SER A 74 16.19 3.87 9.64
N GLU A 75 16.12 4.07 8.32
CA GLU A 75 17.27 4.26 7.44
C GLU A 75 17.92 5.64 7.69
N GLY A 76 17.12 6.68 7.87
CA GLY A 76 17.59 7.99 8.32
C GLY A 76 18.24 7.98 9.71
N ALA A 77 17.81 7.07 10.59
CA ALA A 77 18.40 6.88 11.92
C ALA A 77 19.57 5.88 11.96
N LYS A 78 19.73 5.01 10.95
CA LYS A 78 20.73 3.92 10.87
C LYS A 78 21.86 4.18 9.86
N ALA A 79 22.16 5.42 9.53
CA ALA A 79 23.40 5.75 8.81
C ALA A 79 24.68 5.23 9.53
N ASP A 80 24.56 4.69 10.75
CA ASP A 80 25.65 4.21 11.59
C ASP A 80 25.59 2.71 11.98
N SER A 81 24.79 1.85 11.32
CA SER A 81 24.85 0.41 11.66
C SER A 81 24.48 -0.53 10.51
N GLU A 82 25.55 -1.02 9.86
CA GLU A 82 25.79 -2.37 9.34
C GLU A 82 24.79 -3.00 8.35
N GLU A 83 25.35 -3.28 7.17
CA GLU A 83 25.11 -4.40 6.26
C GLU A 83 23.67 -4.83 5.92
N GLY A 84 23.26 -4.46 4.71
CA GLY A 84 23.27 -5.48 3.65
C GLY A 84 22.18 -6.54 3.66
N ARG A 85 20.97 -6.25 4.15
CA ARG A 85 19.82 -7.10 3.82
C ARG A 85 19.14 -6.59 2.55
N SER A 86 19.32 -7.33 1.46
CA SER A 86 18.51 -7.23 0.24
C SER A 86 17.06 -7.57 0.59
N PHE A 87 16.31 -6.60 1.10
CA PHE A 87 14.90 -6.76 1.41
C PHE A 87 14.11 -6.69 0.10
N ASN A 88 13.62 -7.86 -0.34
CA ASN A 88 12.73 -7.98 -1.49
C ASN A 88 11.45 -7.20 -1.21
N TRP A 89 11.28 -6.08 -1.93
CA TRP A 89 10.15 -5.17 -1.81
C TRP A 89 8.79 -5.83 -2.05
N ASP A 90 8.76 -6.94 -2.78
CA ASP A 90 7.55 -7.74 -3.05
C ASP A 90 6.91 -8.24 -1.74
N SER A 91 7.71 -8.49 -0.69
CA SER A 91 7.22 -9.06 0.57
C SER A 91 6.16 -8.24 1.29
N TYR A 92 6.13 -6.92 1.11
CA TYR A 92 5.11 -6.07 1.75
C TYR A 92 3.74 -6.13 1.05
N LEU A 93 3.72 -6.52 -0.22
CA LEU A 93 2.50 -6.64 -1.01
C LEU A 93 2.00 -8.08 -1.06
N ASP A 94 2.84 -9.07 -0.75
CA ASP A 94 2.48 -10.49 -0.72
C ASP A 94 1.21 -10.79 0.09
N GLU A 95 1.02 -10.13 1.24
CA GLU A 95 -0.18 -10.32 2.08
C GLU A 95 -1.46 -9.80 1.41
N TYR A 96 -1.33 -8.83 0.51
CA TYR A 96 -2.42 -8.22 -0.23
C TYR A 96 -2.55 -8.76 -1.65
N ASP A 97 -1.65 -9.64 -2.09
CA ASP A 97 -1.55 -10.11 -3.47
C ASP A 97 -2.89 -10.63 -4.01
N THR A 98 -3.55 -11.50 -3.23
CA THR A 98 -4.87 -12.05 -3.58
C THR A 98 -5.94 -10.96 -3.77
N THR A 99 -5.84 -9.87 -3.02
CA THR A 99 -6.78 -8.75 -3.07
C THR A 99 -6.46 -7.84 -4.25
N LEU A 100 -5.18 -7.53 -4.49
CA LEU A 100 -4.71 -6.76 -5.64
C LEU A 100 -5.07 -7.46 -6.95
N ARG A 101 -4.81 -8.77 -7.03
CA ARG A 101 -5.16 -9.62 -8.18
C ARG A 101 -6.66 -9.65 -8.44
N ARG A 102 -7.49 -9.71 -7.39
CA ARG A 102 -8.96 -9.65 -7.51
C ARG A 102 -9.42 -8.32 -8.10
N VAL A 103 -8.76 -7.22 -7.75
CA VAL A 103 -9.08 -5.90 -8.29
C VAL A 103 -8.60 -5.79 -9.74
N ALA A 104 -7.39 -6.26 -10.05
CA ALA A 104 -6.80 -6.22 -11.38
C ALA A 104 -7.57 -7.03 -12.44
N LEU A 105 -8.05 -8.22 -12.07
CA LEU A 105 -8.82 -9.10 -12.96
C LEU A 105 -10.29 -8.69 -13.11
N GLY A 106 -10.71 -7.64 -12.39
CA GLY A 106 -12.11 -7.24 -12.23
C GLY A 106 -12.91 -8.28 -11.46
N ARG A 107 -14.04 -7.85 -10.87
CA ARG A 107 -15.07 -8.80 -10.41
C ARG A 107 -15.70 -9.47 -11.64
N ARG A 108 -15.01 -10.42 -12.29
CA ARG A 108 -15.71 -11.49 -12.99
C ARG A 108 -16.47 -12.24 -11.90
N GLN A 109 -17.69 -11.80 -11.59
CA GLN A 109 -18.66 -12.63 -10.91
C GLN A 109 -18.77 -13.89 -11.77
N THR A 110 -18.06 -14.95 -11.38
CA THR A 110 -18.39 -16.29 -11.80
C THR A 110 -19.72 -16.61 -11.14
N GLY A 111 -20.80 -16.07 -11.66
CA GLY A 111 -22.13 -16.57 -11.39
C GLY A 111 -22.16 -17.99 -11.92
N ARG A 112 -21.92 -18.99 -11.07
CA ARG A 112 -22.23 -20.39 -11.36
C ARG A 112 -22.12 -21.24 -10.10
N GLY A 113 -23.29 -21.46 -9.51
CA GLY A 113 -23.51 -22.40 -8.43
C GLY A 113 -24.99 -22.52 -8.13
N VAL A 114 -25.85 -22.64 -9.16
CA VAL A 114 -27.22 -23.12 -8.93
C VAL A 114 -27.09 -24.59 -8.57
N ALA A 115 -27.06 -24.90 -7.28
CA ALA A 115 -27.19 -26.26 -6.79
C ALA A 115 -28.62 -26.74 -7.10
N ARG A 116 -28.77 -27.58 -8.12
CA ARG A 116 -29.98 -28.37 -8.34
C ARG A 116 -29.80 -29.70 -7.64
N PHE A 117 -30.51 -29.87 -6.54
CA PHE A 117 -30.71 -31.16 -5.91
C PHE A 117 -31.77 -31.93 -6.71
N PHE A 118 -31.48 -33.18 -7.04
CA PHE A 118 -32.36 -34.14 -7.70
C PHE A 118 -32.79 -35.21 -6.70
#